data_AF-A0A349PUV3-F1
#
_entry.id   AF-A0A349PUV3-F1
#
_cell.length_a   1.000
_cell.length_b   1.000
_cell.length_c   1.000
_cell.angle_alpha   90.00
_cell.angle_beta   90.00
_cell.angle_gamma   90.00
#
_symmetry.space_group_name_H-M   'P 1'
#
loop_
_entity.id
_entity.type
_entity.pdbx_description
1 polymer ?
#
loop_
_entity_poly.entity_id
_entity_poly.type
_entity_poly.pdbx_seq_one_letter_code
_entity_poly.pdbx_strand_id
1 'polypeptide(L)' 'MKVYAFGEENAPVILLLPGTCCHWKGNFGHVIPLLSDEYRVLCVSYDGFDEAERTEFPTMLEETAKIEDYLKVNCGGH' A
#
# COMPACT_ATOMS: atom_id res chain seq x y z
N MET A 1 -2.36 -6.14 7.35
CA MET A 1 -2.10 -5.10 6.34
C MET A 1 -0.86 -5.55 5.61
N LYS A 2 -0.85 -5.37 4.30
CA LYS A 2 0.33 -5.62 3.48
C LYS A 2 0.57 -4.47 2.53
N VAL A 3 1.83 -4.29 2.16
CA VAL A 3 2.25 -3.32 1.16
C VAL A 3 2.86 -4.07 -0.01
N TYR A 4 2.28 -3.89 -1.19
CA TYR A 4 2.81 -4.41 -2.44
C TYR A 4 3.68 -3.34 -3.09
N ALA A 5 4.92 -3.67 -3.41
CA ALA A 5 5.89 -2.70 -3.92
C ALA A 5 6.29 -3.00 -5.37
N PHE A 6 6.34 -1.97 -6.21
CA PHE A 6 6.62 -2.03 -7.65
C PHE A 6 7.57 -0.91 -8.08
N GLY A 7 8.20 -1.04 -9.24
CA GLY A 7 9.19 -0.07 -9.74
C GLY A 7 10.55 -0.16 -9.01
N GLU A 8 11.48 0.70 -9.42
CA GLU A 8 12.86 0.74 -8.93
C GLU A 8 12.95 1.10 -7.45
N GLU A 9 13.81 0.39 -6.69
CA GLU A 9 13.88 0.53 -5.22
C GLU A 9 14.32 1.93 -4.75
N ASN A 10 15.17 2.61 -5.53
CA ASN A 10 15.71 3.92 -5.20
C ASN A 10 14.95 5.09 -5.86
N ALA A 11 13.85 4.82 -6.57
CA ALA A 11 13.02 5.87 -7.17
C ALA A 11 12.21 6.63 -6.11
N PRO A 12 11.72 7.85 -6.40
CA PRO A 12 10.82 8.56 -5.51
C PRO A 12 9.58 7.71 -5.16
N VAL A 13 9.19 7.71 -3.89
CA VAL A 13 8.10 6.86 -3.39
C VAL A 13 6.74 7.52 -3.68
N ILE A 14 5.79 6.73 -4.16
CA ILE A 14 4.37 7.08 -4.21
C ILE A 14 3.53 6.03 -3.47
N LEU A 15 2.68 6.47 -2.55
CA LEU A 15 1.81 5.60 -1.76
C LEU A 15 0.39 5.61 -2.32
N LEU A 16 -0.17 4.42 -2.58
CA LEU A 16 -1.54 4.24 -3.04
C LEU A 16 -2.40 3.64 -1.92
N LEU A 17 -3.45 4.37 -1.56
CA LEU A 17 -4.40 4.03 -0.50
C LEU A 17 -5.75 3.65 -1.10
N PRO A 18 -6.20 2.39 -1.01
CA PRO A 18 -7.49 1.97 -1.58
C PRO A 18 -8.67 2.68 -0.91
N GLY A 19 -9.79 2.76 -1.63
CA GLY A 19 -11.08 3.12 -1.04
C GLY A 19 -11.60 2.05 -0.08
N THR A 20 -12.63 2.40 0.69
CA THR A 20 -13.27 1.46 1.63
C THR A 20 -13.85 0.24 0.90
N CYS A 21 -13.56 -0.96 1.41
CA CYS A 21 -13.93 -2.26 0.84
C CYS A 21 -13.41 -2.52 -0.58
N CYS A 22 -12.40 -1.77 -1.05
CA CYS A 22 -11.78 -1.99 -2.35
C CYS A 22 -10.56 -2.88 -2.23
N HIS A 23 -10.49 -3.93 -3.06
CA HIS A 23 -9.27 -4.70 -3.24
C HIS A 23 -8.21 -3.84 -3.95
N TRP A 24 -6.97 -3.83 -3.44
CA TRP A 24 -5.87 -2.99 -3.95
C TRP A 24 -5.68 -3.12 -5.47
N LYS A 25 -5.71 -4.37 -5.98
CA LYS A 25 -5.53 -4.68 -7.40
C LYS A 25 -6.70 -4.18 -8.26
N GLY A 26 -7.93 -4.24 -7.76
CA GLY A 26 -9.09 -3.72 -8.46
C GLY A 26 -9.04 -2.19 -8.54
N ASN A 27 -8.60 -1.55 -7.45
CA ASN A 27 -8.52 -0.10 -7.36
C ASN A 27 -7.38 0.49 -8.22
N PHE A 28 -6.19 -0.14 -8.21
CA PHE A 28 -4.98 0.45 -8.78
C PHE A 28 -4.23 -0.41 -9.80
N GLY A 29 -4.64 -1.65 -10.04
CA GLY A 29 -3.88 -2.58 -10.88
C GLY A 29 -3.54 -2.06 -12.28
N HIS A 30 -4.38 -1.19 -12.84
CA HIS A 30 -4.16 -0.59 -14.16
C HIS A 30 -3.23 0.63 -14.16
N VAL A 31 -3.09 1.35 -13.03
CA VAL A 31 -2.18 2.51 -12.92
C VAL A 31 -0.79 2.14 -12.41
N ILE A 32 -0.66 1.02 -11.68
CA ILE A 32 0.62 0.57 -11.11
C ILE A 32 1.72 0.48 -12.18
N PRO A 33 1.53 -0.16 -13.36
CA PRO A 33 2.58 -0.23 -14.37
C PRO A 33 3.01 1.15 -14.87
N LEU A 34 2.07 2.08 -15.06
CA LEU A 34 2.35 3.43 -15.55
C LEU A 34 3.16 4.25 -14.55
N LEU A 35 2.87 4.10 -13.25
CA LEU A 35 3.59 4.81 -12.20
C LEU A 35 4.96 4.17 -11.91
N SER A 36 5.11 2.87 -12.15
CA SER A 36 6.34 2.13 -11.83
C SER A 36 7.53 2.48 -12.71
N ASP A 37 7.29 3.18 -13.84
CA ASP A 37 8.35 3.67 -14.72
C ASP A 37 9.15 4.83 -14.07
N GLU A 38 8.51 5.62 -13.21
CA GLU A 38 9.12 6.81 -12.58
C GLU A 38 9.19 6.73 -11.05
N TYR A 39 8.36 5.89 -10.42
CA TYR A 39 8.20 5.85 -8.97
C TYR A 39 8.40 4.46 -8.38
N ARG A 40 8.86 4.43 -7.13
CA ARG A 40 8.71 3.28 -6.25
C ARG A 40 7.28 3.27 -5.73
N VAL A 41 6.42 2.47 -6.36
CA VAL A 41 4.99 2.41 -6.03
C VAL A 41 4.77 1.49 -4.85
N LEU A 42 4.22 2.02 -3.76
CA LEU A 42 3.79 1.28 -2.58
C LEU A 42 2.26 1.24 -2.55
N CYS A 43 1.67 0.09 -2.85
CA CYS A 43 0.23 -0.09 -2.83
C CYS A 43 -0.19 -0.78 -1.54
N VAL A 44 -0.94 -0.08 -0.69
CA VAL A 44 -1.45 -0.62 0.57
C VAL A 44 -2.62 -1.55 0.29
N SER A 45 -2.65 -2.67 1.00
CA SER A 45 -3.80 -3.56 1.12
C SER A 45 -4.21 -3.58 2.58
N TYR A 46 -5.37 -3.00 2.88
CA TYR A 46 -5.87 -2.93 4.24
C TYR A 46 -6.24 -4.32 4.77
N ASP A 47 -6.08 -4.50 6.08
CA ASP A 47 -6.56 -5.71 6.77
C ASP A 47 -8.02 -6.02 6.44
N GLY A 48 -8.30 -7.28 6.15
CA GLY A 48 -9.63 -7.77 5.79
C GLY A 48 -10.18 -7.34 4.42
N PHE A 49 -9.42 -6.61 3.59
CA PHE A 49 -9.85 -6.19 2.24
C PHE A 49 -9.18 -6.98 1.09
N ASP A 50 -8.27 -7.90 1.41
CA ASP A 50 -7.61 -8.82 0.47
C ASP A 50 -7.86 -10.27 0.92
N GLU A 51 -8.46 -11.07 0.04
CA GLU A 51 -8.81 -12.46 0.32
C GLU A 51 -7.60 -13.37 0.59
N ALA A 52 -6.39 -12.93 0.26
CA ALA A 52 -5.15 -13.63 0.59
C ALA A 52 -4.82 -13.55 2.09
N GLU A 53 -5.46 -12.65 2.83
CA GLU A 53 -5.28 -12.47 4.28
C GLU A 53 -6.53 -12.91 5.04
N ARG A 54 -6.34 -13.56 6.19
CA ARG A 54 -7.43 -13.92 7.11
C ARG A 54 -7.42 -12.97 8.31
N THR A 55 -7.60 -11.69 8.03
CA THR A 55 -7.70 -10.62 9.03
C THR A 55 -9.03 -9.88 8.89
N GLU A 56 -9.41 -9.12 9.91
CA GLU A 56 -10.56 -8.22 9.86
C GLU A 56 -10.06 -6.78 9.85
N PHE A 57 -10.77 -5.91 9.14
CA PHE A 57 -10.46 -4.49 9.15
C PHE A 57 -10.63 -3.95 10.58
N PRO A 58 -9.58 -3.35 11.18
CA PRO A 58 -9.64 -2.83 12.53
C PRO A 58 -10.28 -1.44 12.51
N THR A 59 -9.75 -0.48 13.27
CA THR A 59 -10.09 0.94 13.09
C THR A 59 -9.19 1.59 12.03
N MET A 60 -9.66 2.69 11.43
CA MET A 60 -8.83 3.51 10.54
C MET A 60 -7.54 4.00 11.21
N LEU A 61 -7.58 4.29 12.52
CA LEU A 61 -6.41 4.76 13.27
C LEU A 61 -5.35 3.65 13.42
N GLU A 62 -5.77 2.44 13.74
CA GLU A 62 -4.86 1.29 13.84
C GLU A 62 -4.26 0.94 12.48
N GLU A 63 -5.05 1.02 11.42
CA GLU A 63 -4.55 0.78 10.06
C GLU A 63 -3.54 1.87 9.64
N THR A 64 -3.83 3.12 9.98
CA THR A 64 -2.93 4.26 9.71
C THR A 64 -1.61 4.10 10.46
N ALA A 65 -1.64 3.70 11.73
CA ALA A 65 -0.44 3.46 12.53
C ALA A 65 0.45 2.37 11.90
N LYS A 66 -0.14 1.28 11.39
CA LYS A 66 0.63 0.24 10.67
C LYS A 66 1.29 0.79 9.40
N ILE A 67 0.60 1.66 8.65
CA ILE A 67 1.17 2.31 7.45
C ILE A 67 2.35 3.20 7.85
N GLU A 68 2.19 4.04 8.86
CA GLU A 68 3.25 4.91 9.36
C GLU A 68 4.48 4.12 9.83
N ASP A 69 4.26 3.03 10.57
CA ASP A 69 5.34 2.18 11.05
C ASP A 69 6.06 1.46 9.89
N TYR A 70 5.32 1.02 8.87
CA TYR A 70 5.91 0.50 7.64
C TYR A 70 6.79 1.56 6.97
N LEU A 71 6.32 2.80 6.81
CA LEU A 71 7.07 3.88 6.16
C LEU A 71 8.32 4.29 6.95
N LYS A 72 8.26 4.30 8.28
CA LYS A 72 9.45 4.54 9.13
C LYS A 72 10.54 3.50 8.89
N VAL A 73 10.16 2.23 8.79
CA VAL A 73 11.10 1.13 8.61
C VAL A 73 11.64 1.05 7.17
N ASN A 74 10.78 1.30 6.17
CA ASN A 74 11.10 1.00 4.76
C ASN A 74 11.37 2.25 3.90
N CYS A 75 11.03 3.45 4.37
CA CYS A 75 11.15 4.70 3.61
C CYS A 75 11.90 5.79 4.37
N GLY A 76 12.55 5.47 5.49
CA GLY A 76 13.32 6.42 6.29
C GLY A 76 12.48 7.37 7.17
N GLY A 77 11.15 7.25 7.14
CA GLY A 77 10.25 7.97 8.07
C GLY A 77 10.25 9.50 7.94
N HIS A 78 10.61 10.04 6.78
CA HIS A 78 10.66 11.47 6.50
C HIS A 78 9.36 12.02 5.92
#